data_AF-A0A6V7M055-F1
#
_entry.id   AF-A0A6V7M055-F1
#
_cell.length_a   1.000
_cell.length_b   1.000
_cell.length_c   1.000
_cell.angle_alpha   90.00
_cell.angle_beta   90.00
_cell.angle_gamma   90.00
#
_symmetry.space_group_name_H-M   'P 1'
#
loop_
_entity.id
_entity.type
_entity.pdbx_description
1 polymer ?
#
loop_
_entity_poly.entity_id
_entity_poly.type
_entity_poly.pdbx_seq_one_letter_code
_entity_poly.pdbx_strand_id
1 'polypeptide(L)'
;FHRGQAQVLQGDMFLPAMRDFQAQATCRLAEAEDLFQDMKTRFDRAVRLFGEDSAGVQPDEFFGIFENFLQALAEARSDVENMRKKVEEEERRAKQEQE
;
A
#
# COMPACT_ATOMS: atom_id res chain seq x y z
N PHE A 1 20.40 -51.82 -18.65
CA PHE A 1 20.07 -50.51 -18.03
C PHE A 1 18.85 -50.67 -17.14
N HIS A 2 19.04 -51.06 -15.88
CA HIS A 2 17.97 -51.11 -14.89
C HIS A 2 17.72 -49.68 -14.41
N ARG A 3 16.90 -48.95 -15.16
CA ARG A 3 16.34 -47.68 -14.71
C ARG A 3 15.60 -47.98 -13.42
N GLY A 4 16.09 -47.44 -12.30
CA GLY A 4 15.59 -47.72 -10.96
C GLY A 4 14.07 -47.65 -10.94
N GLN A 5 13.44 -48.81 -10.75
CA GLN A 5 12.09 -48.87 -10.25
C GLN A 5 12.17 -48.17 -8.89
N ALA A 6 11.66 -46.93 -8.81
CA ALA A 6 11.37 -46.33 -7.53
C ALA A 6 10.43 -47.32 -6.85
N GLN A 7 10.96 -48.04 -5.87
CA GLN A 7 10.17 -48.89 -5.00
C GLN A 7 9.18 -47.92 -4.37
N VAL A 8 7.93 -47.90 -4.85
CA VAL A 8 6.88 -47.05 -4.31
C VAL A 8 6.74 -47.50 -2.87
N LEU A 9 7.34 -46.74 -1.95
CA LEU A 9 7.25 -46.99 -0.52
C LEU A 9 5.76 -47.05 -0.20
N GLN A 10 5.30 -48.15 0.40
CA GLN A 10 3.90 -48.27 0.78
C GLN A 10 3.51 -47.08 1.67
N GLY A 11 2.54 -46.28 1.22
CA GLY A 11 2.12 -45.06 1.90
C GLY A 11 2.83 -43.77 1.45
N ASP A 12 3.72 -43.81 0.45
CA ASP A 12 4.30 -42.60 -0.14
C ASP A 12 3.25 -41.79 -0.91
N MET A 13 2.90 -40.64 -0.34
CA MET A 13 1.94 -39.68 -0.88
C MET A 13 2.62 -38.43 -1.45
N PHE A 14 3.96 -38.41 -1.54
CA PHE A 14 4.69 -37.24 -2.01
C PHE A 14 4.28 -36.85 -3.42
N LEU A 15 4.30 -37.79 -4.39
CA LEU A 15 3.94 -37.48 -5.77
C LEU A 15 2.48 -36.99 -5.92
N PRO A 16 1.45 -37.67 -5.37
CA PRO A 16 0.09 -37.14 -5.40
C PRO A 16 -0.03 -35.76 -4.75
N ALA A 17 0.49 -35.59 -3.52
CA ALA A 17 0.39 -34.33 -2.80
C ALA A 17 1.13 -33.19 -3.51
N MET A 18 2.31 -33.46 -4.05
CA MET A 18 3.09 -32.46 -4.78
C MET A 18 2.49 -32.10 -6.12
N ARG A 19 1.79 -33.01 -6.80
CA ARG A 19 1.10 -32.67 -8.05
C ARG A 19 -0.08 -31.74 -7.79
N ASP A 20 -0.88 -32.03 -6.76
CA ASP A 20 -2.01 -31.17 -6.39
C ASP A 20 -1.53 -29.81 -5.87
N PHE A 21 -0.47 -29.79 -5.06
CA PHE A 21 0.18 -28.57 -4.59
C PHE A 21 0.75 -27.76 -5.76
N GLN A 22 1.52 -28.39 -6.65
CA GLN A 22 2.12 -27.71 -7.80
C GLN A 22 1.05 -27.05 -8.67
N ALA A 23 -0.03 -27.76 -8.99
CA ALA A 23 -1.10 -27.20 -9.81
C ALA A 23 -1.71 -25.93 -9.18
N GLN A 24 -1.99 -25.97 -7.88
CA GLN A 24 -2.53 -24.81 -7.15
C GLN A 24 -1.51 -23.68 -7.00
N ALA A 25 -0.26 -24.01 -6.64
CA ALA A 25 0.80 -23.04 -6.43
C ALA A 25 1.16 -22.31 -7.73
N THR A 26 1.21 -23.01 -8.86
CA THR A 26 1.46 -22.41 -10.18
C THR A 26 0.35 -21.43 -10.57
N CYS A 27 -0.93 -21.79 -10.33
CA CYS A 27 -2.06 -20.89 -10.58
C CYS A 27 -1.96 -19.62 -9.74
N ARG A 28 -1.76 -19.78 -8.42
CA ARG A 28 -1.66 -18.65 -7.48
C ARG A 28 -0.44 -17.76 -7.75
N LEU A 29 0.67 -18.35 -8.19
CA LEU A 29 1.85 -17.60 -8.55
C LEU A 29 1.59 -16.75 -9.81
N ALA A 30 0.98 -17.33 -10.84
CA ALA A 30 0.63 -16.59 -12.06
C ALA A 30 -0.30 -15.40 -11.74
N GLU A 31 -1.32 -15.62 -10.90
CA GLU A 31 -2.22 -14.54 -10.45
C GLU A 31 -1.46 -13.44 -9.71
N ALA A 32 -0.50 -13.79 -8.84
CA ALA A 32 0.31 -12.83 -8.11
C ALA A 32 1.26 -12.04 -9.04
N GLU A 33 1.84 -12.70 -10.05
CA GLU A 33 2.69 -12.07 -11.06
C GLU A 33 1.89 -11.08 -11.91
N ASP A 34 0.66 -11.43 -12.31
CA ASP A 34 -0.23 -10.54 -13.06
C ASP A 34 -0.59 -9.29 -12.24
N LEU A 35 -0.98 -9.47 -10.97
CA LEU A 35 -1.26 -8.37 -10.05
C LEU A 35 -0.05 -7.46 -9.85
N PHE A 36 1.14 -8.05 -9.75
CA PHE A 36 2.38 -7.31 -9.58
C PHE A 36 2.73 -6.46 -10.82
N GLN A 37 2.51 -6.99 -12.03
CA GLN A 37 2.74 -6.24 -13.26
C GLN A 37 1.72 -5.12 -13.46
N ASP A 38 0.45 -5.35 -13.13
CA ASP A 38 -0.58 -4.32 -13.14
C ASP A 38 -0.25 -3.21 -12.12
N MET A 39 0.14 -3.59 -10.90
CA MET A 39 0.60 -2.64 -9.87
C MET A 39 1.74 -1.76 -10.37
N LYS A 40 2.79 -2.35 -10.98
CA LYS A 40 3.91 -1.60 -11.56
C LYS A 40 3.46 -0.62 -12.64
N THR A 41 2.62 -1.09 -13.56
CA THR A 41 2.12 -0.26 -14.66
C THR A 41 1.31 0.94 -14.14
N ARG A 42 0.48 0.72 -13.12
CA ARG A 42 -0.30 1.79 -12.48
C ARG A 42 0.59 2.78 -11.72
N PHE A 43 1.60 2.28 -11.00
CA PHE A 43 2.56 3.11 -10.30
C PHE A 43 3.32 4.00 -11.29
N ASP A 44 3.90 3.44 -12.35
CA ASP A 44 4.59 4.17 -13.40
C ASP A 44 3.72 5.28 -14.02
N ARG A 45 2.45 4.97 -14.28
CA ARG A 45 1.49 5.96 -14.79
C ARG A 45 1.24 7.08 -13.78
N ALA A 46 1.08 6.76 -12.50
CA ALA A 46 0.86 7.74 -11.45
C ALA A 46 2.07 8.66 -11.29
N VAL A 47 3.28 8.10 -11.20
CA VAL A 47 4.53 8.87 -11.10
C VAL A 47 4.68 9.86 -12.26
N ARG A 48 4.49 9.38 -13.50
CA ARG A 48 4.55 10.23 -14.70
C ARG A 48 3.49 11.32 -14.74
N LEU A 49 2.30 11.06 -14.18
CA LEU A 49 1.22 12.05 -14.10
C LEU A 49 1.62 13.27 -13.24
N PHE A 50 2.47 13.04 -12.24
CA PHE A 50 3.01 14.10 -11.36
C PHE A 50 4.39 14.62 -11.82
N GLY A 51 4.86 14.22 -13.01
CA GLY A 51 6.08 14.75 -13.62
C GLY A 51 7.39 14.13 -13.12
N GLU A 52 7.31 13.10 -12.30
CA GLU A 52 8.46 12.37 -11.76
C GLU A 52 8.96 11.27 -12.73
N ASP A 53 10.21 10.84 -12.56
CA ASP A 53 10.78 9.70 -13.30
C ASP A 53 10.48 8.38 -12.58
N SER A 54 9.70 7.50 -13.22
CA SER A 54 9.34 6.19 -12.67
C SER A 54 10.53 5.23 -12.50
N ALA A 55 11.66 5.49 -13.16
CA ALA A 55 12.88 4.73 -12.95
C ALA A 55 13.67 5.14 -11.69
N GLY A 56 13.44 6.36 -11.19
CA GLY A 56 14.21 6.95 -10.09
C GLY A 56 13.51 6.92 -8.73
N VAL A 57 12.17 6.94 -8.70
CA VAL A 57 11.40 7.06 -7.46
C VAL A 57 10.81 5.73 -6.99
N GLN A 58 10.99 5.43 -5.70
CA GLN A 58 10.37 4.25 -5.07
C GLN A 58 8.93 4.56 -4.61
N PRO A 59 8.05 3.54 -4.50
CA PRO A 59 6.68 3.75 -4.02
C PRO A 59 6.59 4.44 -2.66
N ASP A 60 7.42 4.04 -1.70
CA ASP A 60 7.41 4.61 -0.34
C ASP A 60 7.78 6.10 -0.35
N GLU A 61 8.72 6.50 -1.20
CA GLU A 61 9.11 7.89 -1.38
C GLU A 61 8.01 8.68 -2.06
N PHE A 62 7.47 8.18 -3.19
CA PHE A 62 6.41 8.84 -3.94
C PHE A 62 5.14 9.04 -3.11
N PHE A 63 4.65 7.98 -2.45
CA PHE A 63 3.45 8.08 -1.61
C PHE A 63 3.71 8.82 -0.29
N GLY A 64 4.93 8.77 0.24
CA GLY A 64 5.33 9.56 1.40
C GLY A 64 5.20 11.07 1.20
N ILE A 65 5.38 11.58 -0.03
CA ILE A 65 5.12 12.99 -0.35
C ILE A 65 3.65 13.35 -0.06
N PHE A 66 2.72 12.52 -0.53
CA PHE A 66 1.29 12.76 -0.32
C PHE A 66 0.88 12.56 1.13
N GLU A 67 1.43 11.55 1.82
CA GLU A 67 1.19 11.31 3.23
C GLU A 67 1.60 12.53 4.08
N ASN A 68 2.82 13.03 3.87
CA ASN A 68 3.32 14.22 4.55
C ASN A 68 2.45 15.45 4.26
N PHE A 69 2.03 15.64 3.00
CA PHE A 69 1.12 16.72 2.63
C PHE A 69 -0.24 16.63 3.34
N LEU A 70 -0.83 15.44 3.37
CA LEU A 70 -2.13 15.20 4.01
C LEU A 70 -2.06 15.42 5.53
N GLN A 71 -0.96 14.99 6.16
CA GLN A 71 -0.71 15.22 7.57
C GLN A 71 -0.60 16.73 7.87
N ALA A 72 0.24 17.47 7.14
CA ALA A 72 0.39 18.91 7.30
C ALA A 72 -0.93 19.67 7.04
N LEU A 73 -1.73 19.22 6.06
CA LEU A 73 -3.04 19.79 5.77
C LEU A 73 -4.02 19.56 6.93
N ALA A 74 -4.01 18.38 7.55
CA ALA A 74 -4.86 18.08 8.69
C ALA A 74 -4.50 18.96 9.91
N GLU A 75 -3.21 19.14 10.18
CA GLU A 75 -2.70 20.02 11.23
C GLU A 75 -3.11 21.47 10.98
N ALA A 76 -2.88 22.00 9.78
CA ALA A 76 -3.25 23.37 9.43
C ALA A 76 -4.77 23.62 9.58
N ARG A 77 -5.61 22.64 9.24
CA ARG A 77 -7.08 22.74 9.46
C ARG A 77 -7.43 22.82 10.94
N SER A 78 -6.78 22.00 11.77
CA SER A 78 -6.95 22.04 13.22
C SER A 78 -6.54 23.40 13.79
N ASP A 79 -5.40 23.94 13.36
CA ASP A 79 -4.88 25.23 13.81
C ASP A 79 -5.80 26.38 13.44
N VAL A 80 -6.30 26.41 12.19
CA VAL A 80 -7.26 27.43 11.75
C VAL A 80 -8.54 27.40 12.59
N GLU A 81 -9.07 26.21 12.87
CA GLU A 81 -10.26 26.07 13.70
C GLU A 81 -10.02 26.50 15.16
N ASN A 82 -8.86 26.14 15.72
CA ASN A 82 -8.47 26.57 17.06
C ASN A 82 -8.31 28.09 17.14
N MET A 83 -7.75 28.73 16.10
CA MET A 83 -7.62 30.16 16.06
C MET A 83 -8.96 30.87 15.95
N ARG A 84 -9.89 30.34 15.14
CA ARG A 84 -11.26 30.84 15.06
C ARG A 84 -11.94 30.83 16.43
N LYS A 85 -11.84 29.72 17.17
CA LYS A 85 -12.41 29.60 18.51
C LYS A 85 -11.81 30.59 19.51
N LYS A 86 -10.49 30.81 19.47
CA LYS A 86 -9.82 31.78 20.34
C LYS A 86 -10.34 33.19 20.12
N VAL A 87 -10.47 33.61 18.86
CA VAL A 87 -11.02 34.94 18.51
C VAL A 87 -12.45 35.08 19.01
N GLU A 88 -13.30 34.06 18.81
CA GLU A 88 -14.69 34.07 19.30
C GLU A 88 -14.77 34.15 20.83
N GLU A 89 -13.89 33.46 21.56
CA GLU A 89 -13.81 33.57 23.01
C GLU A 89 -13.34 34.95 23.49
N GLU A 90 -12.34 35.54 22.83
CA GLU A 90 -11.83 36.88 23.15
C GLU A 90 -12.88 37.96 22.92
N GLU A 91 -13.60 37.90 21.79
CA GLU A 91 -14.72 38.82 21.51
C GLU A 91 -15.85 38.68 22.54
N ARG A 92 -16.16 37.45 22.96
CA ARG A 92 -17.18 37.19 24.00
C ARG A 92 -16.77 37.76 25.35
N ARG A 93 -15.50 37.63 25.75
CA ARG A 93 -14.97 38.19 27.00
C ARG A 93 -14.98 39.72 26.98
N ALA A 94 -14.52 40.33 25.88
CA ALA A 94 -14.49 41.79 25.74
C ALA A 94 -15.90 42.42 25.86
N LYS A 95 -16.95 41.74 25.36
CA LYS A 95 -18.34 42.18 25.53
C LYS A 95 -18.81 42.10 26.99
N GLN A 96 -18.44 41.05 27.71
CA GLN A 96 -18.82 40.87 29.12
C GLN A 96 -18.12 41.85 30.07
N GLU A 97 -16.93 42.34 29.73
CA GLU A 97 -16.20 43.34 30.52
C GLU A 97 -16.70 44.78 30.28
N GLN A 98 -17.49 45.01 29.22
CA GLN A 98 -18.09 46.31 28.89
C GLN A 98 -19.53 46.49 29.40
N GLU A 99 -20.17 45.42 29.91
CA GLU A 99 -21.46 45.44 30.61
C GLU A 99 -21.28 45.55 32.13
#